data_AF-A0A7S3Y284-F1
#
_entry.id   AF-A0A7S3Y284-F1
#
_cell.length_a   1.000
_cell.length_b   1.000
_cell.length_c   1.000
_cell.angle_alpha   90.00
_cell.angle_beta   90.00
_cell.angle_gamma   90.00
#
_symmetry.space_group_name_H-M   'P 1'
#
loop_
_entity.id
_entity.type
_entity.pdbx_description
1 polymer ?
#
loop_
_entity_poly.entity_id
_entity_poly.type
_entity_poly.pdbx_seq_one_letter_code
_entity_poly.pdbx_strand_id
1 'polypeptide(L)'
;RPSGLCAAALLIAARMHGVPLIKDDVARVMHVCGATVAHRLREFERTPAAFLSVDQFAASEEDHTACPLADLEFDPPAFVRNQIREGKVTSALDTTVNGAAAEEAGNGGDAASSLAVKAASAP
;
A
#
# COMPACT_ATOMS: atom_id res chain seq x y z
N ARG A 1 -11.08 -10.66 6.98
CA ARG A 1 -11.60 -11.80 6.18
C ARG A 1 -10.54 -12.16 5.15
N PRO A 2 -10.13 -13.42 5.04
CA PRO A 2 -9.03 -13.84 4.16
C PRO A 2 -9.31 -13.52 2.68
N SER A 3 -10.54 -13.72 2.22
CA SER A 3 -10.95 -13.48 0.83
C SER A 3 -10.72 -12.04 0.35
N GLY A 4 -10.98 -11.04 1.19
CA GLY A 4 -10.78 -9.63 0.83
C GLY A 4 -9.31 -9.25 0.68
N LEU A 5 -8.44 -9.89 1.47
CA LEU A 5 -7.00 -9.68 1.39
C LEU A 5 -6.40 -10.41 0.19
N CYS A 6 -6.84 -11.65 -0.07
CA CYS A 6 -6.48 -12.41 -1.27
C CYS A 6 -6.90 -11.69 -2.55
N ALA A 7 -8.11 -11.13 -2.62
CA ALA A 7 -8.58 -10.37 -3.78
C ALA A 7 -7.71 -9.13 -4.06
N ALA A 8 -7.30 -8.40 -3.02
CA ALA A 8 -6.41 -7.26 -3.16
C ALA A 8 -5.00 -7.70 -3.62
N ALA A 9 -4.44 -8.75 -3.02
CA ALA A 9 -3.15 -9.30 -3.41
C ALA A 9 -3.12 -9.77 -4.86
N LEU A 10 -4.17 -10.47 -5.32
CA LEU A 10 -4.29 -10.92 -6.70
C LEU A 10 -4.31 -9.74 -7.68
N LEU A 11 -5.03 -8.66 -7.36
CA LEU A 11 -5.07 -7.45 -8.20
C LEU A 11 -3.72 -6.75 -8.27
N ILE A 12 -2.96 -6.71 -7.17
CA ILE A 12 -1.60 -6.14 -7.15
C ILE A 12 -0.67 -6.98 -8.03
N ALA A 13 -0.64 -8.30 -7.82
CA ALA A 13 0.19 -9.21 -8.61
C ALA A 13 -0.14 -9.13 -10.11
N ALA A 14 -1.43 -9.12 -10.47
CA ALA A 14 -1.84 -8.97 -11.86
C ALA A 14 -1.33 -7.67 -12.49
N ARG A 15 -1.34 -6.55 -11.76
CA ARG A 15 -0.77 -5.29 -12.24
C ARG A 15 0.74 -5.35 -12.39
N MET A 16 1.46 -5.98 -11.45
CA MET A 16 2.92 -6.13 -11.53
C MET A 16 3.34 -6.97 -12.74
N HIS A 17 2.56 -7.99 -13.09
CA HIS A 17 2.84 -8.88 -14.22
C HIS A 17 2.12 -8.50 -15.53
N GLY A 18 1.40 -7.37 -15.58
CA GLY A 18 0.70 -6.91 -16.78
C GLY A 18 -0.51 -7.78 -17.20
N VAL A 19 -1.08 -8.56 -16.28
CA VAL A 19 -2.28 -9.37 -16.53
C VAL A 19 -3.54 -8.50 -16.39
N PRO A 20 -4.38 -8.40 -17.44
CA PRO A 20 -5.58 -7.57 -17.38
C PRO A 20 -6.67 -8.24 -16.53
N LEU A 21 -6.85 -7.78 -15.30
CA LEU A 21 -7.97 -8.17 -14.42
C LEU A 21 -8.91 -7.01 -14.13
N ILE A 22 -10.21 -7.29 -14.16
CA ILE A 22 -11.25 -6.34 -13.76
C ILE A 22 -11.55 -6.54 -12.28
N LYS A 23 -11.45 -5.47 -11.50
CA LYS A 23 -11.67 -5.48 -10.04
C LYS A 23 -13.02 -6.11 -9.65
N ASP A 24 -14.08 -5.79 -10.38
CA ASP A 24 -15.44 -6.27 -10.07
C ASP A 24 -15.61 -7.75 -10.37
N ASP A 25 -14.91 -8.29 -11.37
CA ASP A 25 -14.91 -9.73 -11.66
C ASP A 25 -14.16 -10.51 -10.58
N VAL A 26 -13.00 -10.01 -10.15
CA VAL A 26 -12.26 -10.61 -9.02
C VAL A 26 -13.09 -10.59 -7.75
N ALA A 27 -13.76 -9.48 -7.44
CA ALA A 27 -14.62 -9.36 -6.27
C ALA A 27 -15.80 -10.34 -6.33
N ARG A 28 -16.39 -10.54 -7.52
CA ARG A 28 -17.45 -11.51 -7.76
C ARG A 28 -16.98 -12.95 -7.51
N VAL A 29 -15.85 -13.36 -8.11
CA VAL A 29 -15.32 -14.73 -7.96
C VAL A 29 -14.93 -15.05 -6.52
N MET A 30 -14.32 -14.08 -5.82
CA MET A 30 -13.86 -14.24 -4.44
C MET A 30 -14.96 -14.03 -3.40
N HIS A 31 -16.20 -13.79 -3.82
CA HIS A 31 -17.36 -13.50 -2.96
C HIS A 31 -17.09 -12.39 -1.93
N VAL A 32 -16.55 -11.26 -2.39
CA VAL A 32 -16.27 -10.09 -1.57
C VAL A 32 -16.87 -8.82 -2.16
N CYS A 33 -17.25 -7.88 -1.31
CA CYS A 33 -17.70 -6.58 -1.78
C CYS A 33 -16.52 -5.79 -2.36
N GLY A 34 -16.70 -5.13 -3.51
CA GLY A 34 -15.68 -4.28 -4.13
C GLY A 34 -15.18 -3.17 -3.19
N ALA A 35 -16.05 -2.63 -2.32
CA ALA A 35 -15.64 -1.68 -1.29
C ALA A 35 -14.65 -2.27 -0.27
N THR A 36 -14.78 -3.58 0.06
CA THR A 36 -13.82 -4.27 0.94
C THR A 36 -12.47 -4.42 0.25
N VAL A 37 -12.44 -4.76 -1.03
CA VAL A 37 -11.19 -4.85 -1.81
C VAL A 37 -10.50 -3.48 -1.88
N ALA A 38 -11.26 -2.42 -2.19
CA ALA A 38 -10.74 -1.06 -2.22
C ALA A 38 -10.20 -0.60 -0.86
N HIS A 39 -10.86 -0.98 0.24
CA HIS A 39 -10.38 -0.70 1.59
C HIS A 39 -9.04 -1.39 1.89
N ARG A 40 -8.86 -2.65 1.45
CA ARG A 40 -7.60 -3.38 1.61
C ARG A 40 -6.47 -2.83 0.75
N LEU A 41 -6.77 -2.39 -0.47
CA LEU A 41 -5.79 -1.70 -1.32
C LEU A 41 -5.31 -0.38 -0.69
N ARG A 42 -6.21 0.41 -0.09
CA ARG A 42 -5.83 1.63 0.64
C ARG A 42 -5.03 1.36 1.92
N GLU A 43 -5.29 0.24 2.60
CA GLU A 43 -4.46 -0.18 3.73
C GLU A 43 -3.05 -0.56 3.27
N PHE A 44 -2.92 -1.25 2.12
CA PHE A 44 -1.62 -1.58 1.52
C PHE A 44 -0.85 -0.33 1.07
N GLU A 45 -1.53 0.64 0.44
CA GLU A 45 -0.95 1.92 -0.02
C GLU A 45 -0.26 2.71 1.11
N ARG A 46 -0.71 2.53 2.36
CA ARG A 46 -0.09 3.17 3.54
C ARG A 46 1.18 2.48 4.03
N THR A 47 1.51 1.33 3.46
CA THR A 47 2.72 0.57 3.82
C THR A 47 3.87 0.96 2.89
N PRO A 48 5.13 0.99 3.37
CA PRO A 48 6.30 1.22 2.53
C PRO A 48 6.43 0.24 1.35
N ALA A 49 5.90 -0.99 1.51
CA ALA A 49 5.90 -2.00 0.46
C ALA A 49 5.15 -1.57 -0.81
N ALA A 50 4.18 -0.66 -0.70
CA ALA A 50 3.45 -0.14 -1.85
C ALA A 50 4.31 0.73 -2.77
N PHE A 51 5.46 1.20 -2.30
CA PHE A 51 6.37 2.09 -3.04
C PHE A 51 7.59 1.37 -3.63
N LEU A 52 7.72 0.06 -3.42
CA LEU A 52 8.79 -0.72 -4.02
C LEU A 52 8.59 -0.82 -5.53
N SER A 53 9.70 -0.70 -6.28
CA SER A 53 9.66 -1.01 -7.71
C SER A 53 9.48 -2.50 -7.94
N VAL A 54 8.98 -2.89 -9.12
CA VAL A 54 8.83 -4.30 -9.48
C VAL A 54 10.17 -5.04 -9.40
N ASP A 55 11.26 -4.40 -9.84
CA ASP A 55 12.61 -4.98 -9.77
C ASP A 55 13.09 -5.19 -8.33
N GLN A 56 12.83 -4.23 -7.44
CA GLN A 56 13.18 -4.34 -6.01
C GLN A 56 12.36 -5.45 -5.34
N PHE A 57 11.09 -5.59 -5.70
CA PHE A 57 10.25 -6.66 -5.20
C PHE A 57 10.74 -8.04 -5.69
N ALA A 58 11.07 -8.17 -6.98
CA ALA A 58 11.57 -9.42 -7.55
C ALA A 58 12.92 -9.85 -6.93
N ALA A 59 13.84 -8.91 -6.74
CA ALA A 59 15.12 -9.18 -6.09
C ALA A 59 14.95 -9.72 -4.65
N SER A 60 13.91 -9.30 -3.93
CA SER A 60 13.60 -9.80 -2.59
C SER A 60 13.06 -11.24 -2.54
N GLU A 61 12.54 -11.75 -3.65
CA GLU A 61 12.13 -13.17 -3.77
C GLU A 61 13.34 -14.09 -3.92
N GLU A 62 14.39 -13.63 -4.61
CA GLU A 62 15.63 -14.39 -4.83
C GLU A 62 16.55 -14.35 -3.61
N ASP A 63 16.66 -13.18 -2.98
CA ASP A 63 17.46 -12.96 -1.78
C ASP A 63 16.67 -12.17 -0.73
N HIS A 64 16.25 -12.86 0.34
CA HIS A 64 15.50 -12.25 1.44
C HIS A 64 16.27 -11.15 2.17
N THR A 65 17.60 -11.09 2.05
CA THR A 65 18.43 -10.01 2.62
C THR A 65 18.44 -8.75 1.76
N ALA A 66 18.03 -8.86 0.49
CA ALA A 66 17.92 -7.73 -0.42
C ALA A 66 16.63 -6.91 -0.21
N CYS A 67 15.68 -7.41 0.59
CA CYS A 67 14.44 -6.69 0.89
C CYS A 67 14.73 -5.46 1.78
N PRO A 68 14.47 -4.22 1.31
CA PRO A 68 14.71 -3.01 2.09
C PRO A 68 13.83 -2.88 3.34
N LEU A 69 12.86 -3.77 3.49
CA LEU A 69 11.82 -3.73 4.51
C LEU A 69 11.89 -4.90 5.51
N ALA A 70 12.94 -5.73 5.48
CA ALA A 70 13.03 -6.94 6.29
C ALA A 70 12.95 -6.69 7.81
N ASP A 71 13.50 -5.57 8.29
CA ASP A 71 13.52 -5.22 9.71
C ASP A 71 12.34 -4.32 10.14
N LEU A 72 11.39 -4.07 9.23
CA LEU A 72 10.25 -3.20 9.51
C LEU A 72 9.06 -4.01 10.03
N GLU A 73 8.53 -3.57 11.15
CA GLU A 73 7.28 -4.06 11.70
C GLU A 73 6.13 -3.10 11.37
N PHE A 74 4.95 -3.65 11.11
CA PHE A 74 3.77 -2.86 10.75
C PHE A 74 2.58 -3.17 11.64
N ASP A 75 2.07 -2.13 12.27
CA ASP A 75 0.94 -2.24 13.17
C ASP A 75 -0.35 -2.60 12.43
N PRO A 76 -1.21 -3.46 13.00
CA PRO A 76 -2.49 -3.77 12.40
C PRO A 76 -3.41 -2.54 12.40
N PRO A 77 -4.30 -2.38 11.39
CA PRO A 77 -5.18 -1.21 11.28
C PRO A 77 -6.05 -0.94 12.51
N ALA A 78 -6.37 -1.97 13.31
CA ALA A 78 -7.12 -1.79 14.56
C ALA A 78 -6.31 -1.05 15.63
N PHE A 79 -5.00 -1.31 15.71
CA PHE A 79 -4.09 -0.65 16.65
C PHE A 79 -3.88 0.82 16.25
N VAL A 80 -3.62 1.07 14.98
CA VAL A 80 -3.48 2.43 14.44
C VAL A 80 -4.75 3.26 14.68
N ARG A 81 -5.94 2.70 14.42
CA ARG A 81 -7.22 3.38 14.70
C ARG A 81 -7.40 3.70 16.18
N ASN A 82 -6.95 2.80 17.07
CA ASN A 82 -7.02 3.05 18.50
C ASN A 82 -6.10 4.21 18.92
N GLN A 83 -4.87 4.28 18.39
CA GLN A 83 -3.96 5.39 18.66
C GLN A 83 -4.49 6.73 18.16
N ILE A 84 -5.13 6.77 16.98
CA ILE A 84 -5.77 7.98 16.44
C ILE A 84 -6.91 8.44 17.37
N ARG A 85 -7.74 7.51 17.84
CA ARG A 85 -8.84 7.80 18.77
C ARG A 85 -8.33 8.35 20.11
N GLU A 86 -7.19 7.85 20.57
CA GLU A 86 -6.51 8.30 21.79
C GLU A 86 -5.72 9.60 21.60
N GLY A 87 -5.69 10.17 20.39
CA GLY A 87 -4.95 11.40 20.07
C GLY A 87 -3.43 11.25 20.06
N LYS A 88 -2.91 10.01 20.10
CA LYS A 88 -1.47 9.71 20.08
C LYS A 88 -0.85 9.83 18.68
N VAL A 89 -1.67 9.64 17.65
CA VAL A 89 -1.30 9.77 16.24
C VAL A 89 -2.22 10.79 15.60
N THR A 90 -1.66 11.84 15.01
CA THR A 90 -2.45 12.86 14.29
C THR A 90 -2.96 12.28 12.98
N SER A 91 -4.26 12.43 12.69
CA SER A 91 -4.96 11.91 11.51
C SER A 91 -4.56 12.57 10.18
N ALA A 92 -3.43 13.25 10.12
CA ALA A 92 -3.03 14.13 9.00
C ALA A 92 -2.60 13.39 7.71
N LEU A 93 -2.59 12.05 7.69
CA LEU A 93 -2.20 11.25 6.53
C LEU A 93 -3.36 10.95 5.55
N ASP A 94 -4.57 11.43 5.82
CA ASP A 94 -5.77 11.11 5.03
C ASP A 94 -6.09 12.08 3.86
N THR A 95 -5.31 13.13 3.58
CA THR A 95 -5.72 14.21 2.65
C THR A 95 -5.17 14.17 1.20
N THR A 96 -4.20 13.34 0.82
CA THR A 96 -3.54 13.51 -0.52
C THR A 96 -3.99 12.54 -1.62
N VAL A 97 -5.29 12.25 -1.80
CA VAL A 97 -5.75 11.50 -3.01
C VAL A 97 -7.04 12.02 -3.66
N ASN A 98 -7.51 13.24 -3.36
CA ASN A 98 -8.59 13.85 -4.15
C ASN A 98 -8.18 15.21 -4.72
N GLY A 99 -7.64 15.17 -5.94
CA GLY A 99 -7.42 16.36 -6.75
C GLY A 99 -6.46 16.13 -7.93
N ALA A 100 -6.90 15.38 -8.95
CA ALA A 100 -6.34 15.52 -10.31
C ALA A 100 -7.34 15.01 -11.35
N ALA A 101 -8.29 15.88 -11.71
CA ALA A 101 -8.93 15.83 -13.02
C ALA A 101 -8.20 16.85 -13.91
N ALA A 102 -7.73 16.37 -15.07
CA ALA A 102 -7.30 17.10 -16.28
C ALA A 102 -6.12 18.09 -16.18
N GLU A 103 -4.97 17.72 -16.76
CA GLU A 103 -4.39 18.33 -17.99
C GLU A 103 -3.01 17.71 -18.31
N GLU A 104 -2.73 17.63 -19.61
CA GLU A 104 -1.48 17.17 -20.24
C GLU A 104 -0.36 18.20 -20.11
N ALA A 105 0.86 17.77 -19.82
CA ALA A 105 2.13 18.29 -20.38
C ALA A 105 3.33 17.68 -19.62
N GLY A 106 4.28 17.12 -20.34
CA GLY A 106 5.47 16.50 -19.76
C GLY A 106 6.48 17.48 -19.16
N ASN A 107 7.36 16.95 -18.30
CA ASN A 107 8.82 17.05 -18.39
C ASN A 107 9.43 16.28 -17.21
N GLY A 108 10.60 15.66 -17.42
CA GLY A 108 11.32 14.90 -16.40
C GLY A 108 11.87 15.77 -15.26
N GLY A 109 12.27 15.09 -14.19
CA GLY A 109 13.03 15.68 -13.08
C GLY A 109 12.91 14.84 -11.82
N ASP A 110 14.03 14.24 -11.42
CA ASP A 110 14.25 13.55 -10.15
C ASP A 110 13.71 14.33 -8.94
N ALA A 111 12.99 13.64 -8.07
CA ALA A 111 12.76 14.07 -6.69
C ALA A 111 12.77 12.86 -5.76
N ALA A 112 13.98 12.52 -5.32
CA ALA A 112 14.22 11.74 -4.12
C ALA A 112 13.35 12.32 -2.98
N SER A 113 12.30 11.59 -2.61
CA SER A 113 11.38 11.98 -1.56
C SER A 113 11.75 11.19 -0.30
N SER A 114 12.45 11.89 0.58
CA SER A 114 13.01 11.45 1.85
C SER A 114 12.05 10.59 2.69
N LEU A 115 12.48 9.36 3.00
CA LEU A 115 11.92 8.55 4.08
C LEU A 115 12.34 9.16 5.42
N ALA A 116 11.41 9.87 6.08
CA ALA A 116 11.54 10.16 7.50
C ALA A 116 11.05 8.93 8.28
N VAL A 117 11.93 7.95 8.47
CA VAL A 117 11.73 6.90 9.48
C VAL A 117 11.83 7.59 10.83
N LYS A 118 10.69 7.86 11.46
CA LYS A 118 10.65 8.39 12.82
C LYS A 118 10.98 7.24 13.76
N ALA A 119 12.26 7.14 14.15
CA ALA A 119 12.70 6.36 15.30
C ALA A 119 11.92 6.84 16.53
N ALA A 120 10.89 6.10 16.91
CA ALA A 120 10.20 6.30 18.17
C ALA A 120 11.09 5.74 19.28
N SER A 121 11.93 6.63 19.83
CA SER A 121 12.49 6.47 21.17
C SER A 121 11.34 6.36 22.17
N ALA A 122 11.38 5.32 22.99
CA ALA A 122 10.65 5.20 24.24
C ALA A 122 11.65 4.68 25.31
N PRO A 123 11.43 5.02 26.59
CA PRO A 123 12.49 5.30 27.57
C PRO A 123 13.28 4.09 28.06
#